data_AF-W8PGZ6-F1
#
_entry.id   AF-W8PGZ6-F1
#
_cell.length_a   1.000
_cell.length_b   1.000
_cell.length_c   1.000
_cell.angle_alpha   90.00
_cell.angle_beta   90.00
_cell.angle_gamma   90.00
#
_symmetry.space_group_name_H-M   'P 1'
#
loop_
_entity.id
_entity.type
_entity.pdbx_description
1 polymer ?
#
loop_
_entity_poly.entity_id
_entity_poly.type
_entity_poly.pdbx_seq_one_letter_code
_entity_poly.pdbx_strand_id
1 'polypeptide(L)'
;PDSEGAIDGHLREVGLTFHLLKDVPGIVSKNIDKALVEAFQPLNISDYNSIFWIAHPGGPAILDQVEQKLGLKPEKMKATREVLSEYGNMSSACVLFILDEMRR
;
A
#
# COMPACT_ATOMS: atom_id res chain seq x y z
N PRO A 1 -15.56 1.23 0.38
CA PRO A 1 -16.93 0.81 0.78
C PRO A 1 -16.90 -0.62 1.32
N ASP A 2 -17.82 -0.97 2.22
CA ASP A 2 -17.99 -2.34 2.73
C ASP A 2 -16.70 -3.00 3.27
N SER A 3 -15.85 -2.18 3.91
CA SER A 3 -14.53 -2.59 4.43
C SER A 3 -14.42 -2.45 5.94
N GLU A 4 -15.53 -2.14 6.62
CA GLU A 4 -15.57 -2.07 8.08
C GLU A 4 -15.24 -3.44 8.69
N GLY A 5 -14.44 -3.47 9.76
CA GLY A 5 -13.95 -4.70 10.38
C GLY A 5 -12.86 -5.45 9.58
N ALA A 6 -12.42 -4.93 8.43
CA ALA A 6 -11.33 -5.56 7.68
C ALA A 6 -9.98 -5.47 8.39
N ILE A 7 -9.76 -4.39 9.14
CA ILE A 7 -8.59 -4.16 9.97
C ILE A 7 -9.07 -3.52 11.28
N ASP A 8 -8.98 -4.27 12.37
CA ASP A 8 -9.36 -3.79 13.70
C ASP A 8 -8.19 -3.88 14.68
N GLY A 9 -8.10 -2.88 15.56
CA GLY A 9 -7.19 -2.88 16.70
C GLY A 9 -7.99 -2.78 17.99
N HIS A 10 -7.72 -3.68 18.95
CA HIS A 10 -8.32 -3.61 20.28
C HIS A 10 -7.23 -3.51 21.33
N LEU A 11 -7.30 -2.45 22.14
CA LEU A 11 -6.48 -2.33 23.34
C LEU A 11 -7.09 -3.20 24.45
N ARG A 12 -6.30 -4.13 24.97
CA ARG A 12 -6.69 -5.09 26.01
C ARG A 12 -5.60 -5.15 27.08
N GLU A 13 -5.84 -5.86 28.17
CA GLU A 13 -4.84 -6.09 29.23
C GLU A 13 -3.57 -6.76 28.70
N VAL A 14 -3.70 -7.57 27.65
CA VAL A 14 -2.58 -8.25 26.95
C VAL A 14 -1.87 -7.36 25.92
N GLY A 15 -2.16 -6.06 25.90
CA GLY A 15 -1.63 -5.10 24.92
C GLY A 15 -2.59 -4.84 23.75
N LEU A 16 -2.03 -4.39 22.62
CA LEU A 16 -2.79 -4.08 21.42
C LEU A 16 -2.88 -5.32 20.51
N THR A 17 -4.09 -5.85 20.34
CA THR A 17 -4.36 -7.00 19.47
C THR A 17 -4.93 -6.53 18.13
N PHE A 18 -4.35 -6.99 17.02
CA PHE A 18 -4.83 -6.71 15.67
C PHE A 18 -5.62 -7.90 15.10
N HIS A 19 -6.77 -7.61 14.49
CA HIS A 19 -7.52 -8.55 13.66
C HIS A 19 -7.50 -8.06 12.22
N LEU A 20 -7.04 -8.91 11.31
CA LEU A 20 -6.92 -8.61 9.89
C LEU A 20 -7.71 -9.65 9.12
N LEU A 21 -8.68 -9.23 8.30
CA LEU A 21 -9.32 -10.12 7.36
C LEU A 21 -8.33 -10.53 6.27
N LYS A 22 -8.42 -11.80 5.84
CA LYS A 22 -7.54 -12.33 4.78
C LYS A 22 -7.68 -11.57 3.46
N ASP A 23 -8.85 -10.97 3.21
CA ASP A 23 -9.18 -10.29 1.94
C ASP A 23 -8.82 -8.80 1.91
N VAL A 24 -8.07 -8.28 2.89
CA VAL A 24 -7.56 -6.90 2.85
C VAL A 24 -6.86 -6.57 1.52
N PRO A 25 -5.99 -7.44 0.93
CA PRO A 25 -5.41 -7.17 -0.39
C PRO A 25 -6.45 -6.96 -1.50
N GLY A 26 -7.49 -7.79 -1.53
CA GLY A 26 -8.58 -7.71 -2.50
C GLY A 26 -9.39 -6.42 -2.36
N ILE A 27 -9.71 -6.04 -1.12
CA ILE A 27 -10.40 -4.78 -0.82
C ILE A 27 -9.58 -3.58 -1.30
N VAL A 28 -8.27 -3.54 -1.01
CA VAL A 28 -7.39 -2.44 -1.45
C VAL A 28 -7.32 -2.38 -2.98
N SER A 29 -7.02 -3.51 -3.62
CA SER A 29 -6.89 -3.61 -5.08
C SER A 29 -8.18 -3.22 -5.83
N LYS A 30 -9.34 -3.58 -5.29
CA LYS A 30 -10.64 -3.20 -5.88
C LYS A 30 -10.87 -1.69 -5.90
N ASN A 31 -10.33 -0.96 -4.93
CA ASN A 31 -10.64 0.47 -4.73
C ASN A 31 -9.52 1.41 -5.16
N ILE A 32 -8.29 0.94 -5.36
CA ILE A 32 -7.14 1.81 -5.64
C ILE A 32 -7.30 2.62 -6.94
N ASP A 33 -7.90 2.04 -7.97
CA ASP A 33 -8.06 2.71 -9.27
C ASP A 33 -8.94 3.97 -9.15
N LYS A 34 -10.06 3.86 -8.44
CA LYS A 34 -10.94 5.00 -8.17
C LYS A 34 -10.20 6.12 -7.42
N ALA A 35 -9.42 5.76 -6.40
CA ALA A 35 -8.67 6.72 -5.61
C ALA A 35 -7.62 7.46 -6.46
N LEU A 36 -6.95 6.75 -7.38
CA LEU A 36 -5.98 7.34 -8.29
C LEU A 36 -6.65 8.24 -9.33
N VAL A 37 -7.75 7.81 -9.94
CA VAL A 37 -8.51 8.63 -10.90
C VAL A 37 -8.92 9.95 -10.24
N GLU A 38 -9.50 9.90 -9.05
CA GLU A 38 -9.93 11.11 -8.32
C GLU A 38 -8.74 12.03 -7.98
N ALA A 39 -7.59 11.48 -7.63
CA ALA A 39 -6.39 12.26 -7.30
C ALA A 39 -5.68 12.87 -8.53
N PHE A 40 -5.64 12.14 -9.64
CA PHE A 40 -4.79 12.46 -10.79
C PHE A 40 -5.55 13.02 -12.00
N GLN A 41 -6.89 12.88 -12.06
CA GLN A 41 -7.71 13.50 -13.10
C GLN A 41 -7.47 15.02 -13.20
N PRO A 42 -7.40 15.81 -12.11
CA PRO A 42 -7.14 17.26 -12.21
C PRO A 42 -5.77 17.60 -12.82
N LEU A 43 -4.85 16.65 -12.84
CA LEU A 43 -3.49 16.79 -13.38
C LEU A 43 -3.35 16.18 -14.79
N ASN A 44 -4.43 15.64 -15.37
CA ASN A 44 -4.42 14.89 -16.63
C ASN A 44 -3.40 13.74 -16.66
N ILE A 45 -3.18 13.08 -15.51
CA ILE A 45 -2.33 11.89 -15.41
C ILE A 45 -3.22 10.64 -15.42
N SER A 46 -3.02 9.77 -16.41
CA SER A 46 -3.71 8.47 -16.52
C SER A 46 -2.75 7.29 -16.66
N ASP A 47 -1.49 7.54 -17.03
CA ASP A 47 -0.44 6.51 -17.01
C ASP A 47 0.25 6.48 -15.66
N TYR A 48 -0.13 5.51 -14.81
CA TYR A 48 0.47 5.35 -13.49
C TYR A 48 1.93 4.88 -13.51
N ASN A 49 2.45 4.41 -14.64
CA ASN A 49 3.88 4.13 -14.79
C ASN A 49 4.71 5.41 -14.99
N SER A 50 4.09 6.54 -15.34
CA SER A 50 4.76 7.84 -15.51
C SER A 50 5.10 8.55 -14.19
N ILE A 51 4.48 8.16 -13.08
CA ILE A 51 4.68 8.76 -11.75
C ILE A 51 5.49 7.83 -10.83
N PHE A 52 6.18 8.36 -9.82
CA PHE A 52 6.85 7.54 -8.80
C PHE A 52 5.84 6.96 -7.79
N TRP A 53 6.25 5.91 -7.07
CA TRP A 53 5.35 5.12 -6.21
C TRP A 53 5.92 4.89 -4.82
N ILE A 54 5.16 5.30 -3.82
CA ILE A 54 5.45 5.11 -2.39
C ILE A 54 4.20 4.52 -1.76
N ALA A 55 4.12 3.19 -1.76
CA ALA A 55 2.97 2.48 -1.21
C ALA A 55 3.31 2.01 0.21
N HIS A 56 2.39 2.17 1.16
CA HIS A 56 2.59 1.58 2.48
C HIS A 56 2.66 0.05 2.35
N PRO A 57 3.74 -0.60 2.83
CA PRO A 57 3.95 -2.03 2.68
C PRO A 57 3.27 -2.79 3.81
N GLY A 58 1.94 -2.73 3.87
CA GLY A 58 1.15 -3.40 4.90
C GLY A 58 1.34 -4.93 4.91
N GLY A 59 1.68 -5.49 3.75
CA GLY A 59 2.10 -6.87 3.54
C GLY A 59 2.36 -7.12 2.04
N PRO A 60 3.11 -8.18 1.69
CA PRO A 60 3.54 -8.43 0.31
C PRO A 60 2.34 -8.62 -0.65
N ALA A 61 1.30 -9.34 -0.20
CA ALA A 61 0.12 -9.60 -1.03
C ALA A 61 -0.64 -8.32 -1.43
N ILE A 62 -0.60 -7.26 -0.62
CA ILE A 62 -1.22 -5.97 -0.97
C ILE A 62 -0.44 -5.34 -2.14
N LEU A 63 0.89 -5.34 -2.05
CA LEU A 63 1.76 -4.78 -3.10
C LEU A 63 1.58 -5.53 -4.41
N ASP A 64 1.55 -6.87 -4.36
CA ASP A 64 1.38 -7.72 -5.55
C ASP A 64 0.03 -7.45 -6.24
N GLN A 65 -1.06 -7.36 -5.47
CA GLN A 65 -2.37 -7.10 -6.06
C GLN A 65 -2.51 -5.67 -6.59
N VAL A 66 -1.87 -4.68 -5.97
CA VAL A 66 -1.84 -3.31 -6.49
C VAL A 66 -1.04 -3.23 -7.80
N GLU A 67 0.17 -3.82 -7.81
CA GLU A 67 1.05 -3.86 -8.97
C GLU A 67 0.34 -4.52 -10.16
N GLN A 68 -0.27 -5.68 -9.93
CA GLN A 68 -1.04 -6.41 -10.95
C GLN A 68 -2.25 -5.62 -11.44
N LYS A 69 -3.05 -5.06 -10.52
CA LYS A 69 -4.30 -4.37 -10.85
C LYS A 69 -4.08 -3.14 -11.71
N LEU A 70 -3.01 -2.41 -11.46
CA LEU A 70 -2.68 -1.17 -12.14
C LEU A 70 -1.72 -1.36 -13.32
N GLY A 71 -1.26 -2.60 -13.57
CA GLY A 71 -0.28 -2.88 -14.60
C GLY A 71 1.04 -2.11 -14.40
N LEU A 72 1.48 -1.99 -13.15
CA LEU A 72 2.72 -1.30 -12.84
C LEU A 72 3.90 -2.17 -13.26
N LYS A 73 4.93 -1.52 -13.80
CA LYS A 73 6.21 -2.19 -14.03
C LYS A 73 6.85 -2.54 -12.68
N PRO A 74 7.58 -3.66 -12.56
CA PRO A 74 8.14 -4.10 -11.27
C PRO A 74 9.01 -3.05 -10.58
N GLU A 75 9.73 -2.23 -11.36
CA GLU A 75 10.59 -1.17 -10.83
C GLU A 75 9.82 -0.08 -10.06
N LYS A 76 8.51 0.09 -10.31
CA LYS A 76 7.70 1.09 -9.61
C LYS A 76 7.58 0.80 -8.11
N MET A 77 7.55 -0.48 -7.73
CA MET A 77 7.42 -0.92 -6.34
C MET A 77 8.76 -1.24 -5.68
N LYS A 78 9.89 -1.08 -6.37
CA LYS A 78 11.21 -1.53 -5.90
C LYS A 78 11.56 -0.98 -4.50
N ALA A 79 11.54 0.34 -4.32
CA ALA A 79 11.87 0.96 -3.03
C ALA A 79 10.91 0.52 -1.90
N THR A 80 9.63 0.32 -2.23
CA THR A 80 8.63 -0.18 -1.27
C THR A 80 8.93 -1.62 -0.83
N ARG A 81 9.29 -2.49 -1.78
CA ARG A 81 9.64 -3.89 -1.51
C ARG A 81 10.96 -4.02 -0.77
N GLU A 82 11.94 -3.17 -1.07
CA GLU A 82 13.23 -3.11 -0.35
C GLU A 82 13.00 -2.79 1.14
N VAL A 83 12.25 -1.72 1.44
CA VAL A 83 11.95 -1.35 2.83
C VAL A 83 11.17 -2.45 3.55
N LEU A 84 10.22 -3.10 2.87
CA LEU A 84 9.51 -4.24 3.46
C LEU A 84 10.44 -5.42 3.75
N SER A 85 11.39 -5.71 2.85
CA SER A 85 12.38 -6.78 3.01
C SER A 85 13.28 -6.53 4.22
N GLU A 86 13.84 -5.32 4.32
CA GLU A 86 14.87 -5.01 5.31
C GLU A 86 14.29 -4.70 6.70
N TYR A 87 13.09 -4.10 6.75
CA TYR A 87 12.55 -3.56 8.00
C TYR A 87 11.17 -4.10 8.37
N GLY A 88 10.49 -4.83 7.48
CA GLY A 88 9.13 -5.29 7.71
C GLY A 88 8.09 -4.16 7.73
N ASN A 89 6.89 -4.47 8.24
CA ASN A 89 5.83 -3.49 8.41
C ASN A 89 6.02 -2.72 9.73
N MET A 90 6.71 -1.58 9.66
CA MET A 90 6.89 -0.61 10.74
C MET A 90 5.71 0.36 10.94
N SER A 91 4.51 -0.02 10.47
CA SER A 91 3.31 0.83 10.55
C SER A 91 3.51 2.18 9.82
N SER A 92 3.16 3.29 10.45
CA SER A 92 3.16 4.64 9.85
C SER A 92 4.54 5.09 9.35
N ALA A 93 5.63 4.60 9.93
CA ALA A 93 6.99 4.99 9.55
C ALA A 93 7.39 4.50 8.16
N CYS A 94 6.78 3.42 7.65
CA CYS A 94 7.22 2.78 6.41
C CYS A 94 7.28 3.76 5.21
N VAL A 95 6.27 4.59 5.02
CA VAL A 95 6.22 5.50 3.85
C VAL A 95 7.34 6.54 3.89
N LEU A 96 7.82 6.89 5.09
CA LEU A 96 8.95 7.81 5.25
C LEU A 96 10.28 7.11 4.94
N PHE A 97 10.43 5.86 5.34
CA PHE A 97 11.60 5.06 4.98
C PHE A 97 11.66 4.79 3.48
N ILE A 98 10.51 4.57 2.84
CA ILE A 98 10.44 4.39 1.38
C ILE A 98 10.75 5.69 0.65
N LEU A 99 10.29 6.84 1.17
CA LEU A 99 10.68 8.15 0.68
C LEU A 99 12.19 8.37 0.74
N ASP A 100 12.84 7.97 1.84
CA ASP A 100 14.30 8.06 1.99
C ASP A 100 15.01 7.12 1.01
N GLU A 101 14.60 5.86 0.95
CA GLU A 101 15.19 4.84 0.06
C GLU A 101 15.07 5.23 -1.41
N MET A 102 13.92 5.76 -1.84
CA MET A 102 13.72 6.22 -3.23
C MET A 102 14.64 7.38 -3.63
N ARG A 103 15.07 8.20 -2.67
CA ARG A 103 15.90 9.39 -2.93
C ARG A 103 17.40 9.08 -3.03
N ARG A 104 17.81 7.87 -2.67
CA ARG A 104 19.20 7.41 -2.75
C ARG A 104 19.58 7.00 -4.18
#